data_AF-A0A3B6MJW8-F1
#
_entry.id   AF-A0A3B6MJW8-F1
#
_cell.length_a   1.000
_cell.length_b   1.000
_cell.length_c   1.000
_cell.angle_alpha   90.00
_cell.angle_beta   90.00
_cell.angle_gamma   90.00
#
_symmetry.space_group_name_H-M   'P 1'
#
loop_
_entity.id
_entity.type
_entity.pdbx_description
1 polymer ?
#
loop_
_entity_poly.entity_id
_entity_poly.type
_entity_poly.pdbx_seq_one_letter_code
_entity_poly.pdbx_strand_id
1 'polypeptide(L)'
;MASDLVNIKAIECLSCCDFFFNGYYEGRHYDNGWPEMLKLKDWPTSNQFEELLRNHGEMYTISLPLQPYTNPNFGFFNISTFLTNDLQVDLGPKSYIAYGISEELERGDSVTKLHCDMTDAVSEIDKCTTITLEGKEGALWDIFRREDVPRLKEYLREHSKEFRHVHCSQVKKVYNPVHDETFYLTQQHTRKLKVDYGEL
;
A
#
# COMPACT_ATOMS: atom_id res chain seq x y z
N MET A 1 -1.61 -22.72 -27.69
CA MET A 1 -2.16 -23.38 -26.50
C MET A 1 -1.72 -22.55 -25.32
N ALA A 2 -2.68 -21.96 -24.62
CA ALA A 2 -2.47 -21.07 -23.49
C ALA A 2 -1.69 -21.80 -22.39
N SER A 3 -0.53 -21.27 -22.01
CA SER A 3 0.07 -21.61 -20.74
C SER A 3 -0.40 -20.54 -19.76
N ASP A 4 -1.45 -20.89 -19.03
CA ASP A 4 -1.89 -20.23 -17.80
C ASP A 4 -0.69 -20.08 -16.86
N LEU A 5 0.02 -18.95 -16.96
CA LEU A 5 0.86 -18.46 -15.89
C LEU A 5 -0.08 -17.93 -14.83
N VAL A 6 -0.53 -18.90 -14.04
CA VAL A 6 -1.15 -18.81 -12.75
C VAL A 6 -0.83 -17.47 -12.10
N ASN A 7 -1.90 -16.78 -11.68
CA ASN A 7 -1.88 -15.83 -10.57
C ASN A 7 -1.21 -16.52 -9.38
N ILE A 8 0.12 -16.52 -9.33
CA ILE A 8 0.86 -16.89 -8.14
C ILE A 8 0.66 -15.69 -7.22
N LYS A 9 -0.40 -15.76 -6.41
CA LYS A 9 -0.35 -15.18 -5.07
C LYS A 9 0.95 -15.72 -4.47
N ALA A 10 1.97 -14.88 -4.40
CA ALA A 10 3.23 -15.16 -3.73
C ALA A 10 2.92 -15.26 -2.23
N ILE A 11 2.28 -16.36 -1.86
CA ILE A 11 1.95 -16.74 -0.50
C ILE A 11 2.61 -18.11 -0.39
N GLU A 12 3.66 -18.18 0.41
CA GLU A 12 4.31 -19.41 0.86
C GLU A 12 5.30 -20.10 -0.10
N CYS A 13 6.36 -19.40 -0.51
CA CYS A 13 7.60 -20.11 -0.85
C CYS A 13 8.80 -19.36 -0.25
N LEU A 14 9.58 -20.01 0.64
CA LEU A 14 10.81 -19.43 1.20
C LEU A 14 11.74 -18.91 0.09
N SER A 15 11.83 -19.64 -1.03
CA SER A 15 12.63 -19.24 -2.18
C SER A 15 12.16 -17.94 -2.84
N CYS A 16 10.85 -17.62 -2.78
CA CYS A 16 10.33 -16.36 -3.27
C CYS A 16 10.66 -15.19 -2.34
N CYS A 17 10.78 -15.43 -1.03
CA CYS A 17 11.18 -14.39 -0.06
C CYS A 17 12.65 -14.02 -0.25
N ASP A 18 13.54 -15.01 -0.35
CA ASP A 18 14.97 -14.76 -0.60
C ASP A 18 15.17 -13.98 -1.91
N PHE A 19 14.44 -14.37 -2.96
CA PHE A 19 14.47 -13.67 -4.25
C PHE A 19 13.95 -12.22 -4.17
N PHE A 20 12.93 -11.96 -3.35
CA PHE A 20 12.43 -10.62 -3.10
C PHE A 20 13.43 -9.77 -2.31
N PHE A 21 14.02 -10.29 -1.24
CA PHE A 21 14.96 -9.54 -0.41
C PHE A 21 16.30 -9.28 -1.10
N ASN A 22 16.84 -10.25 -1.85
CA ASN A 22 18.04 -10.02 -2.66
C ASN A 22 17.79 -8.90 -3.69
N GLY A 23 16.64 -8.95 -4.37
CA GLY A 23 16.25 -7.90 -5.30
C GLY A 23 16.01 -6.53 -4.65
N TYR A 24 15.55 -6.50 -3.41
CA TYR A 24 15.32 -5.26 -2.64
C TYR A 24 16.63 -4.50 -2.41
N TYR A 25 17.72 -5.22 -2.12
CA TYR A 25 19.03 -4.62 -1.87
C TYR A 25 19.84 -4.36 -3.15
N GLU A 26 19.61 -5.14 -4.21
CA GLU A 26 20.39 -5.04 -5.46
C GLU A 26 19.77 -4.09 -6.51
N GLY A 27 18.45 -3.87 -6.47
CA GLY A 27 17.74 -3.01 -7.43
C GLY A 27 17.42 -3.73 -8.73
N ARG A 28 16.19 -4.22 -8.84
CA ARG A 28 15.74 -5.03 -9.98
C ARG A 28 15.13 -4.22 -11.10
N HIS A 29 15.35 -4.71 -12.31
CA HIS A 29 14.84 -4.12 -13.53
C HIS A 29 14.30 -5.22 -14.46
N TYR A 30 13.21 -4.92 -15.17
CA TYR A 30 12.74 -5.71 -16.30
C TYR A 30 13.75 -5.66 -17.46
N ASP A 31 13.62 -6.57 -18.43
CA ASP A 31 14.48 -6.64 -19.63
C ASP A 31 14.52 -5.34 -20.44
N ASN A 32 13.48 -4.51 -20.34
CA ASN A 32 13.39 -3.22 -21.00
C ASN A 32 14.07 -2.08 -20.21
N GLY A 33 14.80 -2.39 -19.14
CA GLY A 33 15.53 -1.43 -18.31
C GLY A 33 14.69 -0.68 -17.27
N TRP A 34 13.39 -0.98 -17.17
CA TRP A 34 12.51 -0.32 -16.19
C TRP A 34 12.61 -0.99 -14.81
N PRO A 35 12.60 -0.23 -13.71
CA PRO A 35 12.64 -0.80 -12.37
C PRO A 35 11.39 -1.64 -12.09
N GLU A 36 11.58 -2.78 -11.43
CA GLU A 36 10.47 -3.59 -10.95
C GLU A 36 9.86 -2.95 -9.69
N MET A 37 8.53 -2.90 -9.60
CA MET A 37 7.80 -2.38 -8.44
C MET A 37 7.08 -3.53 -7.72
N LEU A 38 7.81 -4.20 -6.82
CA LEU A 38 7.30 -5.33 -6.06
C LEU A 38 6.89 -4.92 -4.64
N LYS A 39 5.88 -5.61 -4.09
CA LYS A 39 5.41 -5.44 -2.71
C LYS A 39 5.14 -6.80 -2.09
N LEU A 40 5.69 -6.99 -0.90
CA LEU A 40 5.35 -8.06 0.01
C LEU A 40 4.33 -7.51 1.01
N LYS A 41 3.15 -8.12 1.05
CA LYS A 41 2.01 -7.71 1.88
C LYS A 41 1.77 -8.75 2.96
N ASP A 42 1.46 -8.29 4.17
CA ASP A 42 1.10 -9.10 5.33
C ASP A 42 2.17 -10.17 5.63
N TRP A 43 3.46 -9.77 5.62
CA TRP A 43 4.60 -10.64 5.89
C TRP A 43 5.46 -10.13 7.06
N PRO A 44 5.74 -10.94 8.08
CA PRO A 44 5.14 -12.24 8.37
C PRO A 44 3.61 -12.11 8.50
N THR A 45 2.85 -13.17 8.21
CA THR A 45 1.38 -13.11 8.38
C THR A 45 1.04 -12.79 9.82
N SER A 46 -0.12 -12.18 10.11
CA SER A 46 -0.52 -11.76 11.46
C SER A 46 -0.35 -12.88 12.50
N ASN A 47 -0.76 -14.11 12.14
CA ASN A 47 -0.57 -15.31 12.97
C ASN A 47 0.91 -15.62 13.24
N GLN A 48 1.77 -15.44 12.24
CA GLN A 48 3.22 -15.64 12.37
C GLN A 48 3.91 -14.49 13.10
N PHE A 49 3.38 -13.27 13.04
CA PHE A 49 3.94 -12.13 13.74
C PHE A 49 3.79 -12.28 15.26
N GLU A 50 2.60 -12.67 15.72
CA GLU A 50 2.36 -12.95 17.15
C GLU A 50 3.14 -14.18 17.65
N GLU A 51 3.30 -15.21 16.82
CA GLU A 51 3.98 -16.46 17.19
C GLU A 51 5.52 -16.36 17.11
N LEU A 52 6.07 -15.81 16.03
CA LEU A 52 7.52 -15.72 15.78
C LEU A 52 8.17 -14.54 16.51
N LEU A 53 7.41 -13.48 16.77
CA LEU A 53 7.91 -12.20 17.27
C LEU A 53 7.08 -11.68 18.45
N ARG A 54 6.54 -12.56 19.30
CA ARG A 54 5.66 -12.20 20.43
C ARG A 54 6.15 -11.01 21.27
N ASN A 55 7.44 -11.03 21.64
CA ASN A 55 8.04 -9.94 22.43
C ASN A 55 8.14 -8.62 21.64
N HIS A 56 8.32 -8.69 20.31
CA HIS A 56 8.28 -7.49 19.46
C HIS A 56 6.85 -7.00 19.24
N GLY A 57 5.85 -7.88 19.18
CA GLY A 57 4.44 -7.48 19.05
C GLY A 57 3.94 -6.68 20.26
N GLU A 58 4.30 -7.09 21.47
CA GLU A 58 4.01 -6.33 22.70
C GLU A 58 4.75 -4.98 22.71
N MET A 59 6.04 -4.98 22.40
CA MET A 59 6.83 -3.74 22.35
C MET A 59 6.32 -2.78 21.28
N TYR A 60 5.97 -3.28 20.10
CA TYR A 60 5.37 -2.52 19.01
C TYR A 60 4.07 -1.85 19.48
N THR A 61 3.18 -2.63 20.10
CA THR A 61 1.90 -2.15 20.60
C THR A 61 2.06 -1.02 21.63
N ILE A 62 3.05 -1.13 22.52
CA ILE A 62 3.35 -0.12 23.55
C ILE A 62 4.06 1.11 22.94
N SER A 63 4.76 0.95 21.82
CA SER A 63 5.45 2.04 21.12
C SER A 63 4.55 2.91 20.25
N LEU A 64 3.34 2.45 19.91
CA LEU A 64 2.43 3.20 19.04
C LEU A 64 2.16 4.62 19.59
N PRO A 65 2.12 5.65 18.74
CA PRO A 65 1.75 6.99 19.17
C PRO A 65 0.28 7.04 19.59
N LEU A 66 -0.08 8.05 20.39
CA LEU A 66 -1.47 8.28 20.81
C LEU A 66 -2.12 7.04 21.46
N GLN A 67 -1.40 6.39 22.37
CA GLN A 67 -1.81 5.17 23.10
C GLN A 67 -3.28 5.12 23.55
N PRO A 68 -3.93 6.21 24.02
CA PRO A 68 -5.35 6.19 24.35
C PRO A 68 -6.28 5.78 23.19
N TYR A 69 -5.87 5.99 21.93
CA TYR A 69 -6.63 5.67 20.71
C TYR A 69 -6.12 4.42 20.00
N THR A 70 -4.81 4.17 20.03
CA THR A 70 -4.18 3.14 19.19
C THR A 70 -3.93 1.83 19.92
N ASN A 71 -3.86 1.84 21.26
CA ASN A 71 -3.56 0.63 22.02
C ASN A 71 -4.80 -0.29 22.10
N PRO A 72 -4.71 -1.56 21.64
CA PRO A 72 -5.82 -2.51 21.65
C PRO A 72 -6.06 -3.18 23.00
N ASN A 73 -5.16 -3.02 23.97
CA ASN A 73 -5.25 -3.66 25.28
C ASN A 73 -5.80 -2.72 26.35
N PHE A 74 -5.47 -1.43 26.29
CA PHE A 74 -5.84 -0.46 27.32
C PHE A 74 -6.17 0.95 26.78
N GLY A 75 -6.28 1.11 25.46
CA GLY A 75 -6.66 2.39 24.84
C GLY A 75 -8.10 2.75 25.19
N PHE A 76 -8.29 3.70 26.10
CA PHE A 76 -9.63 4.09 26.58
C PHE A 76 -10.56 4.65 25.49
N PHE A 77 -10.00 5.30 24.47
CA PHE A 77 -10.73 5.79 23.30
C PHE A 77 -10.70 4.82 22.12
N ASN A 78 -10.02 3.68 22.26
CA ASN A 78 -10.03 2.65 21.24
C ASN A 78 -11.30 1.79 21.37
N ILE A 79 -12.29 2.09 20.52
CA ILE A 79 -13.58 1.39 20.53
C ILE A 79 -13.43 -0.10 20.21
N SER A 80 -12.37 -0.50 19.50
CA SER A 80 -12.15 -1.91 19.16
C SER A 80 -11.98 -2.81 20.38
N THR A 81 -11.54 -2.24 21.52
CA THR A 81 -11.37 -2.97 22.78
C THR A 81 -12.68 -3.41 23.42
N PHE A 82 -13.81 -2.85 22.96
CA PHE A 82 -15.15 -3.13 23.46
C PHE A 82 -16.02 -3.93 22.47
N LEU A 83 -15.50 -4.25 21.28
CA LEU A 83 -16.26 -4.99 20.27
C LEU A 83 -16.25 -6.51 20.58
N THR A 84 -17.37 -7.18 20.33
CA THR A 84 -17.47 -8.64 20.44
C THR A 84 -16.89 -9.33 19.20
N ASN A 85 -16.44 -10.57 19.34
CA ASN A 85 -15.83 -11.35 18.25
C ASN A 85 -16.72 -11.52 17.00
N ASP A 86 -18.04 -11.30 17.12
CA ASP A 86 -18.97 -11.37 15.98
C ASP A 86 -18.89 -10.14 15.04
N LEU A 87 -18.23 -9.07 15.49
CA LEU A 87 -17.99 -7.83 14.75
C LEU A 87 -16.53 -7.68 14.31
N GLN A 88 -15.76 -8.78 14.28
CA GLN A 88 -14.32 -8.76 14.01
C GLN A 88 -14.05 -8.31 12.57
N VAL A 89 -13.96 -6.98 12.39
CA VAL A 89 -13.22 -6.38 11.29
C VAL A 89 -11.78 -6.89 11.42
N ASP A 90 -11.12 -7.16 10.30
CA ASP A 90 -9.72 -7.59 10.22
C ASP A 90 -8.78 -6.50 10.77
N LEU A 91 -8.76 -6.39 12.10
CA LEU A 91 -8.01 -5.44 12.90
C LEU A 91 -6.75 -6.13 13.42
N GLY A 92 -5.61 -5.49 13.18
CA GLY A 92 -4.31 -5.99 13.59
C GLY A 92 -3.20 -5.29 12.81
N PRO A 93 -1.95 -5.41 13.27
CA PRO A 93 -0.83 -4.88 12.53
C PRO A 93 -0.73 -5.55 11.15
N LYS A 94 -0.58 -4.73 10.11
CA LYS A 94 -0.28 -5.19 8.74
C LYS A 94 1.10 -4.68 8.36
N SER A 95 1.96 -5.60 7.94
CA SER A 95 3.31 -5.27 7.51
C SER A 95 3.39 -5.20 5.98
N TYR A 96 4.18 -4.25 5.50
CA TYR A 96 4.39 -4.03 4.07
C TYR A 96 5.87 -3.78 3.82
N ILE A 97 6.46 -4.53 2.90
CA ILE A 97 7.82 -4.29 2.40
C ILE A 97 7.70 -4.10 0.91
N ALA A 98 8.21 -2.99 0.38
CA ALA A 98 7.99 -2.64 -1.01
C ALA A 98 9.20 -1.98 -1.64
N TYR A 99 9.37 -2.19 -2.93
CA TYR A 99 10.39 -1.52 -3.73
C TYR A 99 9.92 -0.08 -3.99
N GLY A 100 10.87 0.82 -4.20
CA GLY A 100 10.60 2.23 -4.45
C GLY A 100 11.47 2.78 -5.57
N ILE A 101 11.00 3.88 -6.17
CA ILE A 101 11.74 4.70 -7.12
C ILE A 101 11.79 6.12 -6.56
N SER A 102 12.95 6.77 -6.67
CA SER A 102 13.16 8.13 -6.16
C SER A 102 12.47 9.19 -7.01
N GLU A 103 12.28 8.90 -8.30
CA GLU A 103 11.65 9.81 -9.26
C GLU A 103 10.45 9.13 -9.91
N GLU A 104 9.32 9.85 -9.97
CA GLU A 104 8.12 9.38 -10.66
C GLU A 104 8.39 9.36 -12.17
N LEU A 105 8.21 8.19 -12.79
CA LEU A 105 8.46 8.01 -14.22
C LEU A 105 7.17 8.08 -15.07
N GLU A 106 6.15 8.79 -14.56
CA GLU A 106 4.84 9.07 -15.19
C GLU A 106 4.00 7.85 -15.64
N ARG A 107 4.49 6.63 -15.43
CA ARG A 107 3.86 5.36 -15.81
C ARG A 107 2.64 5.01 -14.96
N GLY A 108 2.53 5.61 -13.78
CA GLY A 108 1.49 5.31 -12.79
C GLY A 108 1.76 4.03 -11.98
N ASP A 109 3.01 3.56 -11.97
CA ASP A 109 3.42 2.40 -11.18
C ASP A 109 3.68 2.83 -9.73
N SER A 110 2.91 2.22 -8.82
CA SER A 110 2.99 2.41 -7.37
C SER A 110 2.66 1.10 -6.68
N VAL A 111 3.28 0.89 -5.52
CA VAL A 111 3.11 -0.30 -4.67
C VAL A 111 1.86 -0.22 -3.79
N THR A 112 1.31 0.97 -3.58
CA THR A 112 0.03 1.17 -2.88
C THR A 112 -0.87 2.04 -3.75
N LYS A 113 -1.97 1.45 -4.21
CA LYS A 113 -2.97 2.13 -5.02
C LYS A 113 -3.92 2.91 -4.12
N LEU A 114 -4.61 3.88 -4.69
CA LEU A 114 -5.63 4.67 -4.02
C LEU A 114 -6.71 3.74 -3.45
N HIS A 115 -6.94 3.87 -2.15
CA HIS A 115 -7.96 3.14 -1.41
C HIS A 115 -8.49 4.01 -0.28
N CYS A 116 -9.53 3.52 0.39
CA CYS A 116 -10.09 4.13 1.58
C CYS A 116 -10.23 3.04 2.64
N ASP A 117 -9.56 3.22 3.77
CA ASP A 117 -9.70 2.30 4.89
C ASP A 117 -11.09 2.41 5.52
N MET A 118 -11.58 1.27 6.03
CA MET A 118 -12.88 1.18 6.69
C MET A 118 -12.83 1.62 8.16
N THR A 119 -11.62 1.67 8.74
CA THR A 119 -11.36 1.99 10.14
C THR A 119 -10.22 2.99 10.23
N ASP A 120 -10.12 3.67 11.36
CA ASP A 120 -8.94 4.49 11.64
C ASP A 120 -7.69 3.61 11.66
N ALA A 121 -6.58 4.15 11.15
CA ALA A 121 -5.33 3.43 10.99
C ALA A 121 -4.14 4.32 11.34
N VAL A 122 -3.09 3.69 11.88
CA VAL A 122 -1.78 4.29 12.08
C VAL A 122 -0.78 3.57 11.19
N SER A 123 0.05 4.32 10.47
CA SER A 123 1.10 3.78 9.60
C SER A 123 2.46 4.31 10.05
N GLU A 124 3.40 3.40 10.28
CA GLU A 124 4.77 3.72 10.68
C GLU A 124 5.74 3.22 9.61
N ILE A 125 6.77 4.02 9.32
CA ILE A 125 7.87 3.64 8.43
C ILE A 125 9.05 3.24 9.31
N ASP A 126 9.30 1.93 9.41
CA ASP A 126 10.39 1.38 10.23
C ASP A 126 11.74 1.52 9.52
N LYS A 127 11.81 1.09 8.26
CA LYS A 127 13.05 1.14 7.46
C LYS A 127 12.78 1.61 6.04
N CYS A 128 13.60 2.54 5.58
CA CYS A 128 13.78 2.87 4.18
C CYS A 128 15.28 2.74 3.84
N THR A 129 15.61 2.27 2.65
CA THR A 129 16.99 2.13 2.22
C THR A 129 17.08 2.51 0.76
N THR A 130 17.93 3.50 0.46
CA THR A 130 18.23 3.83 -0.93
C THR A 130 19.44 3.03 -1.39
N ILE A 131 19.37 2.49 -2.60
CA ILE A 131 20.49 1.78 -3.24
C ILE A 131 21.57 2.78 -3.69
N THR A 132 21.19 4.03 -3.94
CA THR A 132 22.09 5.13 -4.32
C THR A 132 22.37 6.06 -3.13
N LEU A 133 23.57 6.64 -3.08
CA LEU A 133 23.99 7.53 -1.99
C LEU A 133 23.30 8.91 -1.99
N GLU A 134 22.59 9.24 -3.06
CA GLU A 134 21.97 10.56 -3.27
C GLU A 134 20.43 10.53 -3.30
N GLY A 135 19.82 9.35 -3.17
CA GLY A 135 18.37 9.24 -3.22
C GLY A 135 17.68 9.67 -1.93
N LYS A 136 16.46 10.18 -2.07
CA LYS A 136 15.60 10.50 -0.93
C LYS A 136 15.02 9.20 -0.36
N GLU A 137 15.20 9.02 0.94
CA GLU A 137 14.58 7.92 1.67
C GLU A 137 13.16 8.30 2.11
N GLY A 138 12.23 7.36 1.96
CA GLY A 138 10.90 7.44 2.53
C GLY A 138 9.82 6.94 1.57
N ALA A 139 8.61 7.45 1.78
CA ALA A 139 7.46 7.19 0.93
C ALA A 139 6.69 8.50 0.70
N LEU A 140 6.10 8.63 -0.49
CA LEU A 140 5.21 9.74 -0.84
C LEU A 140 3.75 9.32 -0.61
N TRP A 141 3.00 10.13 0.11
CA TRP A 141 1.60 9.89 0.44
C TRP A 141 0.74 11.06 -0.02
N ASP A 142 -0.18 10.80 -0.93
CA ASP A 142 -1.26 11.73 -1.27
C ASP A 142 -2.51 11.33 -0.47
N ILE A 143 -2.93 12.20 0.45
CA ILE A 143 -4.07 11.98 1.33
C ILE A 143 -5.20 12.92 0.92
N PHE A 144 -6.35 12.34 0.62
CA PHE A 144 -7.57 13.07 0.25
C PHE A 144 -8.57 13.02 1.38
N ARG A 145 -9.32 14.11 1.56
CA ARG A 145 -10.35 14.12 2.59
C ARG A 145 -11.56 13.29 2.18
N ARG A 146 -12.31 12.82 3.18
CA ARG A 146 -13.48 11.97 2.94
C ARG A 146 -14.59 12.74 2.20
N GLU A 147 -14.74 14.02 2.48
CA GLU A 147 -15.69 14.91 1.80
C GLU A 147 -15.43 15.05 0.29
N ASP A 148 -14.18 14.84 -0.14
CA ASP A 148 -13.76 15.00 -1.55
C ASP A 148 -13.84 13.71 -2.36
N VAL A 149 -14.11 12.57 -1.71
CA VAL A 149 -14.25 11.26 -2.36
C VAL A 149 -15.26 11.25 -3.52
N PRO A 150 -16.44 11.92 -3.45
CA PRO A 150 -17.35 11.98 -4.58
C PRO A 150 -16.74 12.65 -5.82
N ARG A 151 -16.03 13.77 -5.65
CA ARG A 151 -15.35 14.50 -6.73
C ARG A 151 -14.18 13.70 -7.30
N LEU A 152 -13.40 13.07 -6.41
CA LEU A 152 -12.33 12.17 -6.81
C LEU A 152 -12.85 10.99 -7.65
N LYS A 153 -13.98 10.39 -7.26
CA LYS A 153 -14.63 9.32 -8.04
C LYS A 153 -15.15 9.78 -9.39
N GLU A 154 -15.53 11.04 -9.55
CA GLU A 154 -15.92 11.61 -10.83
C GLU A 154 -14.71 11.70 -11.76
N TYR A 155 -13.65 12.39 -11.30
CA TYR A 155 -12.37 12.51 -12.01
C TYR A 155 -11.82 11.14 -12.45
N LEU A 156 -11.76 10.16 -11.55
CA LEU A 156 -11.22 8.84 -11.86
C LEU A 156 -12.02 8.08 -12.92
N ARG A 157 -13.34 8.29 -13.00
CA ARG A 157 -14.17 7.66 -14.04
C ARG A 157 -13.90 8.31 -15.39
N GLU A 158 -13.89 9.63 -15.44
CA GLU A 158 -13.65 10.41 -16.66
C GLU A 158 -12.26 10.12 -17.24
N HIS A 159 -11.25 10.06 -16.38
CA HIS A 159 -9.85 9.86 -16.77
C HIS A 159 -9.38 8.40 -16.69
N SER A 160 -10.28 7.44 -16.43
CA SER A 160 -9.93 6.03 -16.22
C SER A 160 -8.99 5.45 -17.28
N LYS A 161 -9.19 5.84 -18.55
CA LYS A 161 -8.37 5.40 -19.70
C LYS A 161 -6.93 5.94 -19.70
N GLU A 162 -6.64 6.98 -18.93
CA GLU A 162 -5.28 7.54 -18.79
C GLU A 162 -4.41 6.65 -17.87
N PHE A 163 -5.03 5.81 -17.04
CA PHE A 163 -4.34 4.96 -16.07
C PHE A 163 -4.02 3.56 -16.60
N ARG A 164 -3.09 2.89 -15.91
CA ARG A 164 -2.62 1.54 -16.20
C ARG A 164 -2.67 0.64 -14.96
N HIS A 165 -3.01 -0.62 -15.17
CA HIS A 165 -2.95 -1.72 -14.21
C HIS A 165 -1.56 -2.38 -14.19
N VAL A 166 -1.47 -3.54 -13.53
CA VAL A 166 -0.34 -4.48 -13.59
C VAL A 166 0.14 -4.71 -15.04
N HIS A 167 1.46 -4.83 -15.20
CA HIS A 167 2.13 -4.98 -16.49
C HIS A 167 1.83 -3.85 -17.49
N CYS A 168 1.41 -2.68 -17.02
CA CYS A 168 1.07 -1.52 -17.82
C CYS A 168 -0.05 -1.67 -18.85
N SER A 169 -0.99 -2.56 -18.57
CA SER A 169 -2.22 -2.66 -19.33
C SER A 169 -3.16 -1.50 -18.99
N GLN A 170 -3.73 -0.84 -20.00
CA GLN A 170 -4.69 0.26 -19.79
C GLN A 170 -5.93 -0.23 -19.02
N VAL A 171 -6.48 0.64 -18.15
CA VAL A 171 -7.73 0.34 -17.42
C VAL A 171 -8.90 0.23 -18.39
N LYS A 172 -9.53 -0.95 -18.44
CA LYS A 172 -10.64 -1.24 -19.37
C LYS A 172 -12.01 -0.88 -18.81
N LYS A 173 -12.19 -1.09 -17.50
CA LYS A 173 -13.49 -0.91 -16.83
C LYS A 173 -13.25 -0.58 -15.37
N VAL A 174 -14.11 0.28 -14.82
CA VAL A 174 -14.11 0.70 -13.42
C VAL A 174 -15.50 0.45 -12.86
N TYR A 175 -15.56 -0.27 -11.74
CA TYR A 175 -16.81 -0.50 -11.02
C TYR A 175 -16.93 0.51 -9.89
N ASN A 176 -15.93 0.54 -9.00
CA ASN A 176 -15.82 1.55 -7.97
C ASN A 176 -14.38 2.07 -7.87
N PRO A 177 -14.09 3.32 -8.29
CA PRO A 177 -12.72 3.80 -8.41
C PRO A 177 -11.87 3.71 -7.13
N VAL A 178 -12.49 3.74 -5.94
CA VAL A 178 -11.78 3.70 -4.66
C VAL A 178 -11.71 2.29 -4.09
N HIS A 179 -12.71 1.43 -4.34
CA HIS A 179 -12.70 0.04 -3.84
C HIS A 179 -12.03 -0.93 -4.80
N ASP A 180 -11.89 -0.58 -6.08
CA ASP A 180 -11.22 -1.42 -7.05
C ASP A 180 -9.69 -1.44 -6.77
N GLU A 181 -9.15 -0.49 -6.01
CA GLU A 181 -7.72 -0.33 -5.67
C GLU A 181 -6.82 -0.38 -6.92
N THR A 182 -7.27 0.24 -8.01
CA THR A 182 -6.61 0.16 -9.32
C THR A 182 -5.80 1.40 -9.68
N PHE A 183 -6.12 2.55 -9.08
CA PHE A 183 -5.61 3.84 -9.50
C PHE A 183 -4.42 4.31 -8.68
N TYR A 184 -3.49 4.98 -9.36
CA TYR A 184 -2.46 5.79 -8.73
C TYR A 184 -2.39 7.12 -9.48
N LEU A 185 -2.59 8.22 -8.77
CA LEU A 185 -2.51 9.56 -9.35
C LEU A 185 -1.04 9.96 -9.45
N THR A 186 -0.58 10.21 -10.67
CA THR A 186 0.74 10.79 -10.90
C THR A 186 0.72 12.27 -10.56
N GLN A 187 1.87 12.93 -10.49
CA GLN A 187 1.91 14.39 -10.32
C GLN A 187 1.09 15.12 -11.38
N GLN A 188 1.07 14.62 -12.62
CA GLN A 188 0.24 15.19 -13.69
C GLN A 188 -1.25 15.05 -13.37
N HIS A 189 -1.70 13.88 -12.92
CA HIS A 189 -3.09 13.68 -12.52
C HIS A 189 -3.46 14.57 -11.32
N THR A 190 -2.60 14.67 -10.32
CA THR A 190 -2.85 15.51 -9.13
C THR A 190 -2.94 17.00 -9.50
N ARG A 191 -2.11 17.48 -10.43
CA ARG A 191 -2.21 18.86 -10.95
C ARG A 191 -3.51 19.09 -11.69
N LYS A 192 -3.92 18.16 -12.54
CA LYS A 192 -5.16 18.25 -13.32
C LYS A 192 -6.40 18.23 -12.42
N LEU A 193 -6.43 17.32 -11.45
CA LEU A 193 -7.46 17.25 -10.42
C LEU A 193 -7.62 18.60 -9.69
N LYS A 194 -6.50 19.26 -9.34
CA LYS A 194 -6.52 20.58 -8.70
C LYS A 194 -7.08 21.69 -9.59
N VAL A 195 -6.79 21.65 -10.89
CA VAL A 195 -7.31 22.63 -11.85
C VAL A 195 -8.81 22.45 -12.06
N ASP A 196 -9.26 21.21 -12.22
CA ASP A 196 -10.64 20.91 -12.61
C ASP A 196 -11.61 20.96 -11.41
N TYR A 197 -11.14 20.59 -10.20
CA TYR A 197 -11.99 20.43 -9.01
C TYR A 197 -11.58 21.31 -7.80
N GLY A 198 -10.51 22.10 -7.92
CA GLY A 198 -9.96 22.90 -6.82
C GLY A 198 -9.06 22.10 -5.87
N GLU A 199 -8.68 22.68 -4.73
CA GLU A 199 -7.94 21.93 -3.71
C GLU A 199 -8.87 20.89 -3.05
N LEU A 200 -8.54 19.61 -3.29
CA LEU A 200 -9.10 18.41 -2.66
C LEU A 200 -8.07 17.78 -1.69
#